data_AF-A0A2W4M1T4-F1
#
_entry.id   AF-A0A2W4M1T4-F1
#
_cell.length_a   1.000
_cell.length_b   1.000
_cell.length_c   1.000
_cell.angle_alpha   90.00
_cell.angle_beta   90.00
_cell.angle_gamma   90.00
#
_symmetry.space_group_name_H-M   'P 1'
#
loop_
_entity.id
_entity.type
_entity.pdbx_description
1 polymer ?
#
loop_
_entity_poly.entity_id
_entity_poly.type
_entity_poly.pdbx_seq_one_letter_code
_entity_poly.pdbx_strand_id
1 'polypeptide(L)'
;MFLTKKHLSRRTVLKGAGASIALPLLDAMIPAGTALASTAAAVKPRLGFVYFPHGAVEKYWTPEGTGRDFKFSPILKPLESMREYVTVVTNLRNKPGESSDPHGIIEATWLTCQAPNGPRETPDAGVSIDQIAARHIGQHTPLNSIELCGEPGGAVSYKVPGVGLP
;
A
#
# COMPACT_ATOMS: atom_id res chain seq x y z
N MET A 1 -20.76 -12.19 -34.67
CA MET A 1 -19.73 -11.17 -34.94
C MET A 1 -18.35 -11.81 -34.78
N PHE A 2 -17.48 -11.74 -35.79
CA PHE A 2 -16.14 -12.33 -35.77
C PHE A 2 -15.10 -11.24 -35.47
N LEU A 3 -14.29 -11.40 -34.41
CA LEU A 3 -13.22 -10.46 -34.03
C LEU A 3 -11.86 -11.07 -34.36
N THR A 4 -11.13 -10.47 -35.31
CA THR A 4 -9.86 -11.02 -35.81
C THR A 4 -8.70 -10.91 -34.82
N LYS A 5 -8.81 -10.02 -33.81
CA LYS A 5 -7.77 -9.73 -32.80
C LYS A 5 -6.39 -9.35 -33.37
N LYS A 6 -6.31 -8.95 -34.64
CA LYS A 6 -5.09 -8.42 -35.24
C LYS A 6 -4.69 -7.12 -34.54
N HIS A 7 -3.41 -7.00 -34.21
CA HIS A 7 -2.83 -5.83 -33.55
C HIS A 7 -1.35 -5.70 -33.96
N LEU A 8 -0.78 -4.51 -33.82
CA LEU A 8 0.64 -4.26 -34.06
C LEU A 8 1.47 -4.72 -32.88
N SER A 9 2.49 -5.56 -33.13
CA SER A 9 3.44 -5.93 -32.08
C SER A 9 4.36 -4.75 -31.76
N ARG A 10 4.43 -4.37 -30.47
CA ARG A 10 5.38 -3.36 -29.98
C ARG A 10 6.82 -3.66 -30.39
N ARG A 11 7.21 -4.95 -30.40
CA ARG A 11 8.54 -5.39 -30.84
C ARG A 11 8.79 -5.05 -32.31
N THR A 12 7.80 -5.24 -33.19
CA THR A 12 7.92 -4.92 -34.62
C THR A 12 8.12 -3.43 -34.84
N VAL A 13 7.37 -2.60 -34.11
CA VAL A 13 7.49 -1.13 -34.20
C VAL A 13 8.86 -0.65 -33.69
N LEU A 14 9.30 -1.13 -32.51
CA LEU A 14 10.59 -0.75 -31.93
C LEU A 14 11.79 -1.20 -32.77
N LYS A 15 11.68 -2.33 -33.49
CA LYS A 15 12.72 -2.79 -34.42
C LYS A 15 12.85 -1.94 -35.68
N GLY A 16 11.74 -1.35 -36.16
CA GLY A 16 11.73 -0.53 -37.36
C GLY A 16 12.07 0.95 -37.13
N ALA A 17 11.90 1.45 -35.91
CA ALA A 17 11.94 2.89 -35.63
C ALA A 17 13.32 3.48 -35.30
N GLY A 18 14.41 2.69 -35.28
CA GLY A 18 15.79 3.19 -35.14
C GLY A 18 15.98 4.27 -34.05
N ALA A 19 16.11 3.86 -32.79
CA ALA A 19 16.20 4.75 -31.62
C ALA A 19 14.91 5.54 -31.31
N SER A 20 13.88 4.84 -30.83
CA SER A 20 12.65 5.48 -30.35
C SER A 20 12.80 5.92 -28.89
N ILE A 21 12.64 7.22 -28.64
CA ILE A 21 12.08 7.77 -27.39
C ILE A 21 10.97 6.83 -26.91
N ALA A 22 10.94 6.47 -25.63
CA ALA A 22 10.07 5.44 -25.07
C ALA A 22 8.64 5.51 -25.64
N LEU A 23 8.34 4.65 -26.62
CA LEU A 23 7.07 4.72 -27.34
C LEU A 23 5.94 4.40 -26.36
N PRO A 24 4.96 5.31 -26.16
CA PRO A 24 3.79 5.03 -25.35
C PRO A 24 3.01 3.87 -25.96
N LEU A 25 2.28 3.12 -25.12
CA LEU A 25 1.42 2.04 -25.61
C LEU A 25 0.29 2.65 -26.47
N LEU A 26 0.24 2.28 -27.75
CA LEU A 26 -0.80 2.74 -28.67
C LEU A 26 -1.98 1.75 -28.69
N ASP A 27 -3.20 2.24 -28.88
CA ASP A 27 -4.41 1.40 -28.97
C ASP A 27 -4.31 0.34 -30.07
N ALA A 28 -3.64 0.65 -31.19
CA ALA A 28 -3.39 -0.29 -32.28
C ALA A 28 -2.52 -1.50 -31.88
N MET A 29 -1.87 -1.46 -30.71
CA MET A 29 -1.10 -2.57 -30.13
C MET A 29 -1.93 -3.48 -29.21
N ILE A 30 -3.18 -3.13 -28.93
CA ILE A 30 -4.08 -3.90 -28.06
C ILE A 30 -5.06 -4.69 -28.95
N PRO A 31 -5.12 -6.02 -28.85
CA PRO A 31 -6.12 -6.80 -29.59
C PRO A 31 -7.55 -6.35 -29.23
N ALA A 32 -8.41 -6.21 -30.24
CA ALA A 32 -9.80 -5.82 -30.03
C ALA A 32 -10.52 -6.75 -29.04
N GLY A 33 -11.22 -6.16 -28.07
CA GLY A 33 -11.93 -6.89 -27.00
C GLY A 33 -11.04 -7.36 -25.83
N THR A 34 -9.78 -6.92 -25.74
CA THR A 34 -8.93 -7.18 -24.57
C THR A 34 -9.32 -6.25 -23.43
N ALA A 35 -9.56 -6.80 -22.24
CA ALA A 35 -9.81 -5.99 -21.05
C ALA A 35 -8.58 -5.15 -20.69
N LEU A 36 -8.76 -3.89 -20.31
CA LEU A 36 -7.65 -2.97 -19.96
C LEU A 36 -6.72 -3.58 -18.90
N ALA A 37 -7.29 -4.30 -17.93
CA ALA A 37 -6.56 -5.02 -16.88
C ALA A 37 -5.58 -6.10 -17.40
N SER A 38 -5.81 -6.60 -18.62
CA SER A 38 -4.95 -7.58 -19.31
C SER A 38 -3.98 -6.95 -20.29
N THR A 39 -3.89 -5.61 -20.33
CA THR A 39 -2.98 -4.88 -21.22
C THR A 39 -1.76 -4.34 -20.46
N ALA A 40 -0.73 -3.92 -21.19
CA ALA A 40 0.41 -3.21 -20.60
C ALA A 40 0.02 -1.83 -20.01
N ALA A 41 -1.17 -1.31 -20.28
CA ALA A 41 -1.71 -0.09 -19.67
C ALA A 41 -2.50 -0.35 -18.38
N ALA A 42 -2.55 -1.60 -17.89
CA ALA A 42 -3.20 -1.91 -16.62
C ALA A 42 -2.56 -1.10 -15.49
N VAL A 43 -3.40 -0.33 -14.77
CA VAL A 43 -2.96 0.42 -13.59
C VAL A 43 -2.45 -0.58 -12.56
N LYS A 44 -1.20 -0.39 -12.12
CA LYS A 44 -0.60 -1.18 -11.05
C LYS A 44 -0.91 -0.48 -9.72
N PRO A 45 -1.71 -1.09 -8.82
CA PRO A 45 -2.00 -0.48 -7.54
C PRO A 45 -0.71 -0.30 -6.75
N ARG A 46 -0.64 0.77 -5.97
CA ARG A 46 0.40 1.00 -4.97
C ARG A 46 -0.26 1.01 -3.60
N LEU A 47 0.42 0.43 -2.62
CA LEU A 47 -0.03 0.41 -1.25
C LEU A 47 0.99 1.15 -0.39
N GLY A 48 0.51 1.99 0.51
CA GLY A 48 1.33 2.74 1.45
C GLY A 48 0.72 2.67 2.84
N PHE A 49 1.59 2.58 3.84
CA PHE A 49 1.24 2.62 5.25
C PHE A 49 1.91 3.84 5.86
N VAL A 50 1.14 4.65 6.59
CA VAL A 50 1.65 5.85 7.27
C VAL A 50 1.35 5.72 8.75
N TYR A 51 2.40 5.77 9.57
CA TYR A 51 2.30 5.75 11.02
C TYR A 51 2.22 7.17 11.57
N PHE A 52 1.37 7.36 12.58
CA PHE A 52 1.27 8.60 13.34
C PHE A 52 1.77 8.32 14.77
N PRO A 53 3.06 8.54 15.07
CA PRO A 53 3.60 8.27 16.40
C PRO A 53 2.89 9.13 17.43
N HIS A 54 2.70 8.58 18.64
CA HIS A 54 1.87 9.16 19.71
C HIS A 54 0.37 9.32 19.38
N GLY A 55 -0.06 8.92 18.19
CA GLY A 55 -1.45 8.94 17.77
C GLY A 55 -1.98 10.33 17.49
N ALA A 56 -3.30 10.43 17.51
CA ALA A 56 -4.05 11.67 17.34
C ALA A 56 -5.05 11.83 18.49
N VAL A 57 -5.45 13.07 18.77
CA VAL A 57 -6.54 13.33 19.71
C VAL A 57 -7.83 12.79 19.11
N GLU A 58 -8.30 11.63 19.60
CA GLU A 58 -9.37 10.83 18.98
C GLU A 58 -10.63 11.64 18.68
N LYS A 59 -11.07 12.50 19.62
CA LYS A 59 -12.24 13.39 19.44
C LYS A 59 -12.13 14.35 18.24
N TYR A 60 -10.92 14.62 17.74
CA TYR A 60 -10.69 15.47 16.57
C TYR A 60 -10.27 14.66 15.33
N TRP A 61 -10.09 13.34 15.48
CA TRP A 61 -9.80 12.41 14.39
C TRP A 61 -11.08 11.73 13.88
N THR A 62 -11.90 11.19 14.77
CA THR A 62 -13.09 10.41 14.40
C THR A 62 -14.18 11.28 13.76
N PRO A 63 -14.61 11.00 12.52
CA PRO A 63 -15.70 11.71 11.87
C PRO A 63 -17.05 11.52 12.57
N GLU A 64 -17.97 12.46 12.34
CA GLU A 64 -19.36 12.35 12.80
C GLU A 64 -20.23 11.72 11.69
N GLY A 65 -21.04 10.71 12.04
CA GLY A 65 -21.88 9.98 11.09
C GLY A 65 -21.18 8.79 10.42
N THR A 66 -21.92 8.05 9.59
CA THR A 66 -21.44 6.87 8.84
C THR A 66 -21.91 6.94 7.38
N GLY A 67 -21.37 6.09 6.52
CA GLY A 67 -21.66 6.09 5.09
C GLY A 67 -20.83 7.13 4.33
N ARG A 68 -21.25 7.48 3.11
CA ARG A 68 -20.49 8.37 2.21
C ARG A 68 -20.50 9.85 2.65
N ASP A 69 -21.56 10.24 3.36
CA ASP A 69 -21.84 11.63 3.74
C ASP A 69 -21.45 11.94 5.19
N PHE A 70 -20.49 11.21 5.76
CA PHE A 70 -19.95 11.56 7.07
C PHE A 70 -19.37 12.97 7.06
N LYS A 71 -19.38 13.60 8.23
CA LYS A 71 -18.82 14.94 8.45
C LYS A 71 -17.38 14.81 8.91
N PHE A 72 -16.47 15.38 8.13
CA PHE A 72 -15.04 15.40 8.45
C PHE A 72 -14.78 16.09 9.78
N SER A 73 -13.93 15.46 10.59
CA SER A 73 -13.40 16.01 11.84
C SER A 73 -12.30 17.05 11.55
N PRO A 74 -11.89 17.88 12.53
CA PRO A 74 -10.87 18.91 12.33
C PRO A 74 -9.54 18.37 11.76
N ILE A 75 -9.07 17.21 12.24
CA ILE A 75 -7.80 16.63 11.77
C ILE A 75 -7.94 16.10 10.34
N LEU A 76 -9.09 15.53 9.97
CA LEU A 76 -9.32 14.97 8.64
C LEU A 76 -9.86 15.99 7.62
N LYS A 77 -10.17 17.22 8.05
CA LYS A 77 -10.71 18.30 7.19
C LYS A 77 -9.92 18.53 5.90
N PRO A 78 -8.57 18.49 5.88
CA PRO A 78 -7.80 18.65 4.64
C PRO A 78 -8.10 17.60 3.56
N LEU A 79 -8.65 16.43 3.92
CA LEU A 79 -8.99 15.34 3.00
C LEU A 79 -10.38 15.49 2.36
N GLU A 80 -11.15 16.51 2.73
CA GLU A 80 -12.54 16.66 2.29
C GLU A 80 -12.68 16.79 0.77
N SER A 81 -11.73 17.47 0.10
CA SER A 81 -11.70 17.57 -1.37
C SER A 81 -11.47 16.22 -2.06
N MET A 82 -11.04 15.21 -1.32
CA MET A 82 -10.78 13.85 -1.79
C MET A 82 -11.80 12.84 -1.23
N ARG A 83 -12.97 13.29 -0.73
CA ARG A 83 -14.00 12.44 -0.11
C ARG A 83 -14.24 11.10 -0.82
N GLU A 84 -14.31 11.11 -2.15
CA GLU A 84 -14.54 9.93 -2.98
C GLU A 84 -13.46 8.83 -2.84
N TYR A 85 -12.29 9.20 -2.33
CA TYR A 85 -11.13 8.33 -2.12
C TYR A 85 -10.82 8.10 -0.64
N VAL A 86 -11.64 8.64 0.28
CA VAL A 86 -11.40 8.56 1.71
C VAL A 86 -12.40 7.62 2.36
N THR A 87 -11.88 6.60 3.04
CA THR A 87 -12.66 5.72 3.91
C THR A 87 -12.06 5.77 5.30
N VAL A 88 -12.87 6.07 6.30
CA VAL A 88 -12.47 6.02 7.71
C VAL A 88 -13.15 4.82 8.35
N VAL A 89 -12.36 3.88 8.85
CA VAL A 89 -12.86 2.70 9.56
C VAL A 89 -12.71 2.95 11.06
N THR A 90 -13.83 2.96 11.78
CA THR A 90 -13.88 3.14 13.23
C THR A 90 -14.11 1.80 13.94
N ASN A 91 -14.04 1.80 15.27
CA ASN A 91 -14.24 0.60 16.11
C ASN A 91 -13.25 -0.55 15.82
N LEU A 92 -12.05 -0.23 15.33
CA LEU A 92 -10.94 -1.17 15.21
C LEU A 92 -10.00 -1.04 16.41
N ARG A 93 -9.57 -2.18 16.94
CA ARG A 93 -8.65 -2.24 18.08
C ARG A 93 -7.60 -3.33 17.87
N ASN A 94 -6.32 -2.94 17.93
CA ASN A 94 -5.21 -3.88 17.93
C ASN A 94 -4.97 -4.38 19.37
N LYS A 95 -5.68 -5.44 19.78
CA LYS A 95 -5.59 -5.98 21.14
C LYS A 95 -4.16 -6.38 21.56
N PRO A 96 -3.34 -7.00 20.69
CA PRO A 96 -1.92 -7.26 20.99
C PRO A 96 -1.06 -6.01 21.23
N GLY A 97 -1.50 -4.83 20.77
CA GLY A 97 -0.85 -3.54 21.02
C GLY A 97 -1.17 -2.93 22.40
N GLU A 98 -2.09 -3.51 23.17
CA GLU A 98 -2.44 -2.99 24.50
C GLU A 98 -1.36 -3.33 25.53
N SER A 99 -0.70 -2.31 26.06
CA SER A 99 0.40 -2.46 27.01
C SER A 99 0.54 -1.25 27.94
N SER A 100 1.16 -1.48 29.10
CA SER A 100 1.67 -0.41 29.98
C SER A 100 2.90 0.31 29.43
N ASP A 101 3.58 -0.28 28.44
CA ASP A 101 4.62 0.36 27.62
C ASP A 101 4.07 0.64 26.21
N PRO A 102 3.28 1.72 26.03
CA PRO A 102 2.64 2.00 24.76
C PRO A 102 3.64 2.46 23.69
N HIS A 103 4.79 3.02 24.08
CA HIS A 103 5.76 3.55 23.13
C HIS A 103 6.48 2.42 22.38
N GLY A 104 6.89 1.35 23.08
CA GLY A 104 7.50 0.19 22.41
C GLY A 104 6.48 -0.71 21.71
N ILE A 105 5.37 -1.02 22.39
CA ILE A 105 4.48 -2.12 21.97
C ILE A 105 3.52 -1.72 20.84
N ILE A 106 2.96 -0.50 20.87
CA ILE A 106 2.00 -0.08 19.84
C ILE A 106 2.70 0.04 18.48
N GLU A 107 3.92 0.57 18.47
CA GLU A 107 4.75 0.67 17.26
C GLU A 107 5.11 -0.74 16.74
N ALA A 108 5.64 -1.62 17.59
CA ALA A 108 6.05 -2.97 17.20
C ALA A 108 4.89 -3.85 16.68
N THR A 109 3.66 -3.58 17.11
CA THR A 109 2.45 -4.34 16.72
C THR A 109 1.72 -3.73 15.52
N TRP A 110 2.12 -2.56 15.03
CA TRP A 110 1.34 -1.77 14.07
C TRP A 110 1.04 -2.51 12.75
N LEU A 111 2.04 -3.14 12.15
CA LEU A 111 1.88 -3.85 10.86
C LEU A 111 1.74 -5.36 11.01
N THR A 112 1.99 -5.91 12.21
CA THR A 112 1.99 -7.37 12.47
C THR A 112 0.75 -7.83 13.23
N CYS A 113 0.11 -6.93 14.00
CA CYS A 113 -0.91 -7.27 15.00
C CYS A 113 -0.46 -8.41 15.93
N GLN A 114 0.84 -8.49 16.23
CA GLN A 114 1.42 -9.52 17.10
C GLN A 114 2.23 -8.88 18.21
N ALA A 115 1.87 -9.20 19.45
CA ALA A 115 2.54 -8.68 20.64
C ALA A 115 4.00 -9.16 20.66
N PRO A 116 4.96 -8.28 20.95
CA PRO A 116 6.34 -8.70 21.03
C PRO A 116 6.64 -9.40 22.37
N ASN A 117 7.56 -10.37 22.32
CA ASN A 117 8.11 -11.00 23.52
C ASN A 117 9.19 -10.09 24.14
N GLY A 118 8.76 -8.99 24.77
CA GLY A 118 9.63 -8.04 25.47
C GLY A 118 9.66 -6.63 24.85
N PRO A 119 10.49 -5.72 25.39
CA PRO A 119 10.34 -4.28 25.18
C PRO A 119 10.93 -3.72 23.87
N ARG A 120 11.58 -4.51 22.99
CA ARG A 120 12.21 -3.89 21.81
C ARG A 120 12.57 -4.75 20.60
N GLU A 121 12.81 -6.05 20.76
CA GLU A 121 13.21 -6.90 19.64
C GLU A 121 12.44 -8.20 19.68
N THR A 122 11.85 -8.56 18.54
CA THR A 122 10.99 -9.73 18.47
C THR A 122 11.53 -10.76 17.49
N PRO A 123 12.13 -11.85 17.97
CA PRO A 123 12.28 -13.09 17.23
C PRO A 123 10.93 -13.72 16.83
N ASP A 124 9.85 -13.30 17.48
CA ASP A 124 8.49 -13.83 17.28
C ASP A 124 7.53 -12.83 16.62
N ALA A 125 8.03 -11.72 16.05
CA ALA A 125 7.18 -10.81 15.28
C ALA A 125 6.61 -11.57 14.09
N GLY A 126 5.30 -11.46 13.85
CA GLY A 126 4.65 -12.05 12.67
C GLY A 126 5.10 -11.39 11.38
N VAL A 127 4.73 -11.98 10.23
CA VAL A 127 4.93 -11.31 8.94
C VAL A 127 4.06 -10.05 8.90
N SER A 128 4.66 -8.91 8.58
CA SER A 128 3.94 -7.64 8.54
C SER A 128 3.09 -7.50 7.27
N ILE A 129 1.98 -6.77 7.35
CA ILE A 129 1.00 -6.64 6.27
C ILE A 129 1.57 -6.02 4.99
N ASP A 130 2.52 -5.09 5.12
CA ASP A 130 3.28 -4.51 4.00
C ASP A 130 4.08 -5.58 3.27
N GLN A 131 4.68 -6.53 3.99
CA GLN A 131 5.45 -7.62 3.41
C GLN A 131 4.55 -8.73 2.83
N ILE A 132 3.35 -8.94 3.40
CA ILE A 132 2.32 -9.76 2.76
C ILE A 132 1.90 -9.13 1.43
N ALA A 133 1.65 -7.81 1.41
CA ALA A 133 1.28 -7.09 0.20
C ALA A 133 2.39 -7.09 -0.85
N ALA A 134 3.66 -6.94 -0.45
CA ALA A 134 4.82 -6.95 -1.34
C ALA A 134 5.02 -8.30 -2.06
N ARG A 135 4.39 -9.38 -1.61
CA ARG A 135 4.37 -10.68 -2.33
C ARG A 135 3.43 -10.66 -3.54
N HIS A 136 2.46 -9.75 -3.55
CA HIS A 136 1.42 -9.67 -4.58
C HIS A 136 1.50 -8.39 -5.42
N ILE A 137 2.01 -7.31 -4.84
CA ILE A 137 2.19 -5.99 -5.46
C ILE A 137 3.71 -5.73 -5.61
N GLY A 138 4.11 -4.90 -6.57
CA GLY A 138 5.53 -4.50 -6.72
C GLY A 138 6.42 -5.45 -7.52
N GLN A 139 5.90 -6.58 -8.03
CA GLN A 139 6.68 -7.57 -8.82
C GLN A 139 7.25 -7.05 -10.15
N HIS A 140 6.99 -5.79 -10.49
CA HIS A 140 7.45 -5.13 -11.71
C HIS A 140 8.32 -3.90 -11.41
N THR A 141 8.70 -3.68 -10.16
CA THR A 141 9.62 -2.61 -9.75
C THR A 141 10.93 -3.22 -9.25
N PRO A 142 12.07 -2.50 -9.35
CA PRO A 142 13.36 -3.01 -8.86
C PRO A 142 13.35 -3.38 -7.38
N LEU A 143 12.57 -2.65 -6.59
CA LEU A 143 12.29 -2.93 -5.18
C LEU A 143 10.81 -3.29 -5.05
N ASN A 144 10.51 -4.40 -4.36
CA ASN A 144 9.13 -4.85 -4.14
C ASN A 144 8.41 -4.00 -3.07
N SER A 145 9.19 -3.41 -2.15
CA SER A 145 8.74 -2.52 -1.09
C SER A 145 9.83 -1.49 -0.78
N ILE A 146 9.44 -0.37 -0.16
CA ILE A 146 10.35 0.67 0.31
C ILE A 146 9.87 1.09 1.70
N GLU A 147 10.76 0.94 2.68
CA GLU A 147 10.52 1.27 4.06
C GLU A 147 11.34 2.50 4.44
N LEU A 148 10.67 3.53 4.95
CA LEU A 148 11.30 4.79 5.35
C LEU A 148 10.96 5.04 6.81
N CYS A 149 11.99 5.21 7.64
CA CYS A 149 11.85 5.58 9.04
C CYS A 149 12.62 6.88 9.31
N GLY A 150 12.06 7.74 10.17
CA GLY A 150 12.69 8.99 10.58
C GLY A 150 13.82 8.79 11.59
N GLU A 151 13.85 7.64 12.28
CA GLU A 151 14.82 7.33 13.33
C GLU A 151 15.46 5.95 13.13
N PRO A 152 16.76 5.78 13.40
CA PRO A 152 17.40 4.46 13.36
C PRO A 152 16.79 3.49 14.38
N GLY A 153 16.54 2.24 13.96
CA GLY A 153 16.11 1.16 14.86
C GLY A 153 14.59 0.94 14.99
N GLY A 154 13.76 1.67 14.25
CA GLY A 154 12.32 1.38 14.14
C GLY A 154 12.05 0.15 13.27
N ALA A 155 12.10 -1.05 13.85
CA ALA A 155 11.81 -2.30 13.15
C ALA A 155 10.30 -2.64 13.23
N VAL A 156 9.52 -2.12 12.28
CA VAL A 156 8.06 -2.39 12.18
C VAL A 156 7.68 -3.30 11.02
N SER A 157 8.61 -3.55 10.09
CA SER A 157 8.40 -4.39 8.91
C SER A 157 9.21 -5.68 9.01
N TYR A 158 8.53 -6.81 8.79
CA TYR A 158 9.06 -8.17 8.99
C TYR A 158 8.70 -9.06 7.80
N LYS A 159 9.72 -9.51 7.05
CA LYS A 159 9.53 -10.30 5.82
C LYS A 159 9.11 -11.74 6.09
N VAL A 160 9.70 -12.31 7.14
CA VAL A 160 9.39 -13.60 7.73
C VAL A 160 9.38 -13.43 9.26
N PRO A 161 8.79 -14.36 10.02
CA PRO A 161 8.72 -14.20 11.44
C PRO A 161 10.09 -13.96 12.06
N GLY A 162 10.19 -12.93 12.91
CA GLY A 162 11.43 -12.59 13.63
C GLY A 162 12.55 -11.95 12.82
N VAL A 163 12.37 -11.76 11.50
CA VAL A 163 13.41 -11.20 10.63
C VAL A 163 12.94 -9.86 10.09
N GLY A 164 13.46 -8.80 10.71
CA GLY A 164 13.30 -7.43 10.26
C GLY A 164 13.93 -7.19 8.89
N LEU A 165 13.56 -6.08 8.27
CA LEU A 165 14.20 -5.61 7.05
C LEU A 165 15.53 -4.89 7.35
N PRO A 166 16.46 -4.86 6.38
CA PRO A 166 17.73 -4.14 6.53
C PRO A 166 17.57 -2.64 6.75
#